data_AF-Q3Z9R2-F1
#
_entry.id   AF-Q3Z9R2-F1
#
_cell.length_a   1.000
_cell.length_b   1.000
_cell.length_c   1.000
_cell.angle_alpha   90.00
_cell.angle_beta   90.00
_cell.angle_gamma   90.00
#
_symmetry.space_group_name_H-M   'P 1'
#
loop_
_entity.id
_entity.type
_entity.pdbx_description
1 polymer ?
#
loop_
_entity_poly.entity_id
_entity_poly.type
_entity_poly.pdbx_seq_one_letter_code
_entity_poly.pdbx_strand_id
1 'polypeptide(L)'
;MGNIWKVVLGVAAIAVSLVIYPIILDGVAAITGDANIADYTGLEPFANVLPLLILVAMIFGGGLLTFQGVRGARSSSKSKSGKKYS
;
A
#
# COMPACT_ATOMS: atom_id res chain seq x y z
N MET A 1 18.50 -10.97 -9.83
CA MET A 1 17.45 -9.92 -10.01
C MET A 1 17.03 -9.16 -8.73
N GLY A 2 17.78 -9.22 -7.61
CA GLY A 2 17.14 -9.33 -6.27
C GLY A 2 16.54 -8.11 -5.53
N ASN A 3 16.94 -6.86 -5.79
CA ASN A 3 16.53 -5.72 -4.92
C ASN A 3 15.86 -4.57 -5.69
N ILE A 4 16.32 -4.26 -6.90
CA ILE A 4 15.73 -3.20 -7.74
C ILE A 4 14.29 -3.55 -8.14
N TRP A 5 14.02 -4.83 -8.39
CA TRP A 5 12.68 -5.33 -8.74
C TRP A 5 11.67 -5.16 -7.59
N LYS A 6 12.12 -5.30 -6.34
CA LYS A 6 11.28 -5.04 -5.15
C LYS A 6 10.92 -3.57 -5.01
N VAL A 7 11.83 -2.67 -5.38
CA VAL A 7 11.56 -1.23 -5.43
C VAL A 7 10.53 -0.92 -6.52
N VAL A 8 10.71 -1.46 -7.72
CA VAL A 8 9.77 -1.26 -8.84
C VAL A 8 8.38 -1.78 -8.49
N LEU A 9 8.28 -2.98 -7.92
CA LEU A 9 7.00 -3.55 -7.47
C LEU A 9 6.37 -2.73 -6.34
N GLY A 10 7.17 -2.23 -5.40
CA GLY A 10 6.68 -1.38 -4.31
C GLY A 10 6.08 -0.06 -4.82
N VAL A 11 6.77 0.62 -5.75
CA VAL A 11 6.27 1.84 -6.39
C VAL A 11 5.04 1.57 -7.25
N ALA A 12 5.04 0.49 -8.03
CA ALA A 12 3.88 0.08 -8.82
C ALA A 12 2.66 -0.23 -7.94
N ALA A 13 2.85 -0.90 -6.81
CA ALA A 13 1.78 -1.17 -5.84
C ALA A 13 1.19 0.14 -5.26
N ILE A 14 2.03 1.13 -4.95
CA ILE A 14 1.56 2.45 -4.51
C ILE A 14 0.75 3.12 -5.62
N ALA A 15 1.23 3.12 -6.87
CA ALA A 15 0.51 3.71 -7.99
C ALA A 15 -0.87 3.05 -8.21
N VAL A 16 -0.92 1.70 -8.18
CA VAL A 16 -2.17 0.94 -8.30
C VAL A 16 -3.12 1.25 -7.13
N SER A 17 -2.60 1.42 -5.91
CA SER A 17 -3.43 1.77 -4.75
C SER A 17 -4.17 3.10 -4.93
N LEU A 18 -3.53 4.09 -5.55
CA LEU A 18 -4.14 5.39 -5.84
C LEU A 18 -5.20 5.31 -6.94
N VAL A 19 -5.03 4.41 -7.91
CA VAL A 19 -6.00 4.18 -8.99
C VAL A 19 -7.22 3.40 -8.49
N ILE A 20 -7.03 2.43 -7.59
CA ILE A 20 -8.12 1.61 -7.02
C ILE A 20 -8.92 2.37 -5.97
N TYR A 21 -8.30 3.33 -5.26
CA TYR A 21 -8.96 4.10 -4.20
C TYR A 21 -10.33 4.70 -4.56
N PRO A 22 -10.53 5.38 -5.72
CA PRO A 22 -11.85 5.88 -6.09
C PRO A 22 -12.90 4.76 -6.25
N ILE A 23 -12.51 3.56 -6.70
CA ILE A 23 -13.41 2.40 -6.81
C ILE A 23 -13.87 1.95 -5.42
N ILE A 24 -12.99 2.00 -4.42
CA ILE A 24 -13.34 1.70 -3.03
C ILE A 24 -14.31 2.75 -2.48
N LEU A 25 -14.10 4.03 -2.79
CA LEU A 25 -15.02 5.09 -2.40
C LEU A 25 -16.42 4.90 -3.00
N ASP A 26 -16.51 4.57 -4.29
CA ASP A 26 -17.78 4.26 -4.94
C ASP A 26 -18.48 3.04 -4.32
N GLY A 27 -17.72 1.98 -4.02
CA GLY A 27 -18.25 0.78 -3.38
C GLY A 27 -18.84 1.06 -2.00
N VAL A 28 -18.15 1.88 -1.19
CA VAL A 28 -18.65 2.29 0.12
C VAL A 28 -19.89 3.19 0.00
N ALA A 29 -19.88 4.14 -0.93
CA ALA A 29 -21.01 5.02 -1.17
C ALA A 29 -22.27 4.24 -1.59
N ALA A 30 -22.12 3.23 -2.44
CA ALA A 30 -23.22 2.33 -2.82
C ALA A 30 -23.77 1.55 -1.61
N ILE A 31 -22.90 1.00 -0.77
CA ILE A 31 -23.31 0.26 0.44
C ILE A 31 -24.07 1.18 1.40
N THR A 32 -23.60 2.40 1.63
CA THR A 32 -24.29 3.36 2.50
C THR A 32 -25.56 3.93 1.85
N GLY A 33 -25.66 3.97 0.53
CA GLY A 33 -26.84 4.46 -0.18
C GLY A 33 -27.99 3.44 -0.19
N ASP A 34 -27.68 2.15 -0.30
CA ASP A 34 -28.68 1.09 -0.46
C ASP A 34 -28.98 0.32 0.84
N ALA A 35 -28.08 0.34 1.83
CA ALA A 35 -28.35 -0.29 3.12
C ALA A 35 -29.41 0.51 3.90
N ASN A 36 -30.35 -0.18 4.54
CA ASN A 36 -31.21 0.42 5.55
C ASN A 36 -30.36 0.75 6.80
N ILE A 37 -29.56 1.83 6.74
CA ILE A 37 -28.62 2.26 7.79
C ILE A 37 -29.33 2.44 9.14
N ALA A 38 -30.65 2.68 9.13
CA ALA A 38 -31.48 2.76 10.32
C ALA A 38 -31.38 1.52 11.23
N ASP A 39 -31.14 0.34 10.67
CA ASP A 39 -31.01 -0.91 11.44
C ASP A 39 -29.57 -1.15 11.94
N TYR A 40 -28.58 -0.40 11.44
CA TYR A 40 -27.17 -0.57 11.75
C TYR A 40 -26.49 0.77 12.05
N THR A 41 -26.72 1.28 13.25
CA THR A 41 -26.14 2.55 13.76
C THR A 41 -24.61 2.60 13.76
N GLY A 42 -23.93 1.45 13.73
CA GLY A 42 -22.47 1.37 13.60
C GLY A 42 -21.95 1.38 12.17
N LEU A 43 -22.78 1.10 11.16
CA LEU A 43 -22.31 0.89 9.79
C LEU A 43 -21.80 2.19 9.16
N GLU A 44 -22.47 3.31 9.39
CA GLU A 44 -22.12 4.61 8.84
C GLU A 44 -20.73 5.13 9.28
N PRO A 45 -20.37 5.16 10.58
CA PRO A 45 -19.02 5.57 10.97
C PRO A 45 -17.95 4.59 10.50
N PHE A 46 -18.22 3.28 10.45
CA PHE A 46 -17.28 2.30 9.89
C PHE A 46 -17.07 2.49 8.39
N ALA A 47 -18.14 2.67 7.63
CA ALA A 47 -18.12 2.92 6.20
C ALA A 47 -17.30 4.17 5.87
N ASN A 48 -17.40 5.23 6.67
CA ASN A 48 -16.61 6.45 6.46
C ASN A 48 -15.11 6.29 6.76
N VAL A 49 -14.74 5.43 7.72
CA VAL A 49 -13.33 5.25 8.13
C VAL A 49 -12.62 4.15 7.32
N LEU A 50 -13.35 3.15 6.84
CA LEU A 50 -12.80 1.97 6.18
C LEU A 50 -11.98 2.28 4.91
N PRO A 51 -12.44 3.14 3.96
CA PRO A 51 -11.65 3.51 2.79
C PRO A 51 -10.28 4.07 3.15
N LEU A 52 -10.23 4.93 4.17
CA LEU A 52 -8.99 5.57 4.61
C LEU A 52 -8.03 4.54 5.21
N LEU A 53 -8.54 3.60 6.01
CA LEU A 53 -7.73 2.50 6.55
C LEU A 53 -7.17 1.59 5.43
N ILE A 54 -7.98 1.27 4.42
CA ILE A 54 -7.55 0.46 3.27
C ILE A 54 -6.47 1.20 2.48
N LEU A 55 -6.64 2.51 2.24
CA LEU A 55 -5.64 3.33 1.55
C LEU A 55 -4.32 3.34 2.30
N VAL A 56 -4.35 3.60 3.61
CA VAL A 56 -3.16 3.61 4.45
C VAL A 56 -2.48 2.24 4.43
N ALA A 57 -3.23 1.15 4.54
CA ALA A 57 -2.69 -0.21 4.49
C ALA A 57 -2.02 -0.52 3.14
N MET A 58 -2.64 -0.11 2.02
CA MET A 58 -2.07 -0.32 0.69
C MET A 58 -0.79 0.51 0.45
N ILE A 59 -0.81 1.79 0.83
CA ILE A 59 0.37 2.66 0.73
C ILE A 59 1.48 2.15 1.64
N PHE A 60 1.15 1.72 2.86
CA PHE A 60 2.11 1.18 3.81
C PHE A 60 2.72 -0.13 3.30
N GLY A 61 1.92 -1.04 2.76
CA GLY A 61 2.38 -2.29 2.15
C GLY A 61 3.34 -2.04 0.98
N GLY A 62 2.97 -1.14 0.05
CA GLY A 62 3.83 -0.73 -1.05
C GLY A 62 5.12 -0.03 -0.57
N GLY A 63 5.00 0.87 0.39
CA GLY A 63 6.13 1.59 1.01
C GLY A 63 7.12 0.66 1.69
N LEU A 64 6.63 -0.35 2.42
CA LEU A 64 7.44 -1.32 3.13
C LEU A 64 8.21 -2.24 2.16
N LEU A 65 7.59 -2.65 1.05
CA LEU A 65 8.27 -3.38 -0.03
C LEU A 65 9.38 -2.54 -0.66
N THR A 66 9.09 -1.27 -0.93
CA THR A 66 10.08 -0.32 -1.47
C THR A 66 11.25 -0.12 -0.49
N PHE A 67 10.96 0.04 0.81
CA PHE A 67 11.95 0.21 1.86
C PHE A 67 12.88 -1.01 2.00
N GLN A 68 12.34 -2.22 2.00
CA GLN A 68 13.15 -3.45 2.01
C GLN A 68 14.01 -3.57 0.76
N GLY A 69 13.48 -3.19 -0.40
CA GLY A 69 14.22 -3.15 -1.67
C GLY A 69 15.42 -2.21 -1.61
N VAL A 70 15.22 -0.97 -1.14
CA VAL A 70 16.28 0.04 -1.00
C VAL A 70 17.33 -0.39 0.03
N ARG A 71 16.90 -0.91 1.18
CA ARG A 71 17.81 -1.37 2.24
C ARG A 71 18.66 -2.57 1.78
N GLY A 72 18.06 -3.51 1.05
CA GLY A 72 18.77 -4.63 0.43
C GLY A 72 19.78 -4.18 -0.63
N ALA A 73 19.42 -3.19 -1.46
CA ALA A 73 20.32 -2.64 -2.48
C ALA A 73 21.57 -1.97 -1.87
N ARG A 74 21.39 -1.19 -0.79
CA ARG A 74 22.51 -0.54 -0.08
C ARG A 74 23.46 -1.55 0.59
N SER A 75 22.92 -2.62 1.17
CA SER A 75 23.74 -3.67 1.80
C SER A 75 24.62 -4.41 0.78
N SER A 76 24.07 -4.73 -0.40
CA SER A 76 24.81 -5.39 -1.47
C SER A 76 25.94 -4.52 -2.04
N SER A 77 25.74 -3.19 -2.10
CA SER A 77 26.78 -2.26 -2.55
C SER A 77 27.97 -2.18 -1.59
N LYS A 78 27.74 -2.31 -0.28
CA LYS A 78 28.81 -2.28 0.75
C LYS A 78 29.70 -3.53 0.67
N SER A 79 29.10 -4.70 0.37
CA SER A 79 29.82 -5.98 0.24
C SER A 79 30.77 -6.03 -0.98
N LYS A 80 30.40 -5.42 -2.12
CA LYS A 80 31.29 -5.34 -3.29
C LYS A 80 32.49 -4.40 -3.08
N SER A 81 32.33 -3.38 -2.25
CA SER A 81 33.43 -2.45 -1.94
C SER A 81 34.50 -3.08 -1.05
N GLY A 82 34.14 -3.92 -0.08
CA GLY A 82 35.11 -4.60 0.80
C GLY A 82 35.97 -5.66 0.10
N LYS A 83 35.47 -6.23 -1.00
CA LYS A 83 36.20 -7.26 -1.78
C LYS A 83 37.25 -6.69 -2.74
N LYS A 84 37.28 -5.38 -2.96
CA LYS A 84 38.28 -4.72 -3.83
C LYS A 84 39.56 -4.33 -3.10
N TYR A 85 39.61 -4.47 -1.78
CA TYR A 85 40.75 -4.08 -0.95
C TYR A 85 41.32 -5.24 -0.11
N SER A 86 41.03 -6.49 -0.49
CA SER A 86 41.53 -7.69 0.18
C SER A 86 42.22 -8.64 -0.77
#